data_AF-A0A383UPS5-F1
#
_entry.id   AF-A0A383UPS5-F1
#
_cell.length_a   1.000
_cell.length_b   1.000
_cell.length_c   1.000
_cell.angle_alpha   90.00
_cell.angle_beta   90.00
_cell.angle_gamma   90.00
#
_symmetry.space_group_name_H-M   'P 1'
#
loop_
_entity.id
_entity.type
_entity.pdbx_description
1 polymer ?
#
loop_
_entity_poly.entity_id
_entity_poly.type
_entity_poly.pdbx_seq_one_letter_code
_entity_poly.pdbx_strand_id
1 'polypeptide(L)'
;MKSSILAKYSGQLLVRFDGSYSAAFLRNGRALSTLPTRHHGLACKSLREMSMRSSTIRPAHRYFSTTHSRQGKAPIVTSQHNERVEKISTVIREFYERKEKWRINHGSTNSTRPLDSKKNLVHTTDLSNILEIDMEKRTCLAEPNVPMDRLVEATLGCGLVPLVVPEFPGITVGGSYSGTCGESSSFKHGFFDKSVSSVEMVLATGDVTMLSPDQNSDLFYGAAGALGTFGVTTLVELRLQPAKRFVKTTYYPVGSIREAIETIQKFCLDSSLEYIDGIMFDPKSGVIVTGRLTDSADASSSVVRFGRRSDPWFYLHAQENGRRGGVHVEYTPLADYLFRYDRGGFWVGTAAFEYFKVPFNRFTRWALDDFLHTRMMYTALHASGQSKRFVVQDLALPYETAEEFISYTQHELGIWPLWLCPLQATSMPTMHPHSLLQVANPEANPSNSLLNIGLWGWGPKDADEYVRKNRELEKKLKGLGGMKWLYAQTYYDEREFWQQFDRPWYEALRSAYKATTLPNVYDKVKRDESSPDKVAAARAWEKTSIFRRLMGQWPFAGLYGIKKAIESRSYLAARKSEWKR
;
A
#
# COMPACT_ATOMS: atom_id res chain seq x y z
N MET A 1 -4.90 -38.08 -40.27
CA MET A 1 -5.05 -39.25 -39.36
C MET A 1 -4.09 -39.03 -38.20
N LYS A 2 -4.42 -38.97 -36.92
CA LYS A 2 -5.65 -39.21 -36.15
C LYS A 2 -5.98 -37.93 -35.37
N SER A 3 -7.22 -37.48 -35.48
CA SER A 3 -7.84 -36.47 -34.63
C SER A 3 -8.51 -37.17 -33.44
N SER A 4 -8.34 -36.65 -32.24
CA SER A 4 -9.21 -36.95 -31.10
C SER A 4 -9.81 -35.65 -30.61
N ILE A 5 -11.12 -35.52 -30.83
CA ILE A 5 -12.01 -34.43 -30.47
C ILE A 5 -12.43 -34.62 -29.02
N LEU A 6 -12.45 -33.54 -28.23
CA LEU A 6 -13.38 -33.37 -27.10
C LEU A 6 -13.52 -31.88 -26.74
N ALA A 7 -14.51 -31.21 -27.33
CA ALA A 7 -15.33 -30.18 -26.66
C ALA A 7 -16.51 -29.75 -27.56
N LYS A 8 -17.75 -29.79 -27.03
CA LYS A 8 -18.85 -28.94 -27.48
C LYS A 8 -18.90 -27.74 -26.55
N TYR A 9 -18.61 -26.55 -27.07
CA TYR A 9 -18.90 -25.28 -26.40
C TYR A 9 -20.00 -24.55 -27.17
N SER A 10 -20.77 -23.77 -26.42
CA SER A 10 -21.55 -22.65 -26.92
C SER A 10 -20.72 -21.80 -27.89
N GLY A 11 -20.80 -22.14 -29.17
CA GLY A 11 -20.62 -21.27 -30.32
C GLY A 11 -19.33 -20.45 -30.43
N GLN A 12 -18.14 -21.08 -30.41
CA GLN A 12 -16.95 -20.59 -31.14
C GLN A 12 -15.81 -21.62 -31.11
N LEU A 13 -15.28 -21.97 -32.30
CA LEU A 13 -14.23 -22.97 -32.52
C LEU A 13 -12.92 -22.25 -32.92
N LEU A 14 -11.80 -22.56 -32.26
CA LEU A 14 -10.45 -22.10 -32.61
C LEU A 14 -9.61 -23.32 -33.01
N VAL A 15 -9.16 -23.37 -34.26
CA VAL A 15 -8.17 -24.33 -34.76
C VAL A 15 -6.91 -23.56 -35.15
N ARG A 16 -5.76 -24.06 -34.70
CA ARG A 16 -4.44 -23.45 -34.82
C ARG A 16 -3.71 -24.05 -36.02
N PHE A 17 -3.21 -23.22 -36.93
CA PHE A 17 -2.12 -23.54 -37.85
C PHE A 17 -1.20 -22.31 -38.01
N ASP A 18 0.03 -22.58 -38.40
CA ASP A 18 1.24 -21.77 -38.22
C ASP A 18 1.15 -20.26 -38.48
N GLY A 19 1.61 -19.50 -37.47
CA GLY A 19 2.58 -18.44 -37.71
C GLY A 19 2.12 -17.18 -38.46
N SER A 20 1.00 -16.54 -38.11
CA SER A 20 0.82 -15.07 -38.18
C SER A 20 -0.57 -14.63 -37.73
N TYR A 21 -0.65 -13.53 -36.95
CA TYR A 21 -1.90 -12.97 -36.44
C TYR A 21 -2.37 -11.79 -37.31
N SER A 22 -3.58 -11.86 -37.85
CA SER A 22 -4.33 -10.67 -38.28
C SER A 22 -5.82 -10.87 -37.98
N ALA A 23 -6.41 -9.96 -37.20
CA ALA A 23 -7.84 -9.99 -36.87
C ALA A 23 -8.56 -8.94 -37.71
N ALA A 24 -9.40 -9.39 -38.64
CA ALA A 24 -10.36 -8.55 -39.35
C ALA A 24 -11.78 -8.92 -38.92
N PHE A 25 -12.56 -7.93 -38.48
CA PHE A 25 -13.99 -8.05 -38.22
C PHE A 25 -14.76 -7.94 -39.54
N LEU A 26 -15.68 -8.88 -39.79
CA LEU A 26 -16.69 -8.76 -40.84
C LEU A 26 -18.08 -9.04 -40.26
N ARG A 27 -19.02 -8.13 -40.55
CA ARG A 27 -20.46 -8.28 -40.28
C ARG A 27 -21.20 -8.09 -41.59
N ASN A 28 -22.11 -9.01 -41.89
CA ASN A 28 -23.09 -9.04 -42.99
C ASN A 28 -22.53 -9.25 -44.40
N GLY A 29 -22.35 -10.53 -44.75
CA GLY A 29 -21.91 -10.98 -46.07
C GLY A 29 -22.80 -10.49 -47.23
N ARG A 30 -22.16 -9.78 -48.15
CA ARG A 30 -22.42 -9.80 -49.60
C ARG A 30 -21.09 -9.55 -50.32
N ALA A 31 -20.78 -10.39 -51.30
CA ALA A 31 -19.66 -10.22 -52.23
C ALA A 31 -20.16 -9.50 -53.49
N LEU A 32 -19.37 -8.58 -54.05
CA LEU A 32 -19.54 -8.06 -55.41
C LEU A 32 -18.17 -7.61 -56.01
N SER A 33 -17.78 -8.33 -57.07
CA SER A 33 -17.04 -7.96 -58.30
C SER A 33 -15.84 -6.97 -58.35
N THR A 34 -14.74 -7.53 -58.84
CA THR A 34 -13.61 -7.07 -59.71
C THR A 34 -13.51 -5.63 -60.30
N LEU A 35 -12.37 -4.96 -60.00
CA LEU A 35 -11.40 -4.14 -60.81
C LEU A 35 -11.88 -2.98 -61.74
N PRO A 36 -11.04 -1.98 -62.15
CA PRO A 36 -9.61 -1.72 -61.88
C PRO A 36 -9.24 -0.27 -61.44
N THR A 37 -7.95 -0.11 -61.10
CA THR A 37 -7.20 1.12 -60.78
C THR A 37 -7.26 2.25 -61.81
N ARG A 38 -7.32 3.52 -61.36
CA ARG A 38 -6.72 4.68 -62.05
C ARG A 38 -6.22 5.74 -61.05
N HIS A 39 -4.96 6.12 -61.21
CA HIS A 39 -4.34 7.30 -60.62
C HIS A 39 -5.05 8.59 -61.09
N HIS A 40 -5.25 9.55 -60.19
CA HIS A 40 -4.98 10.98 -60.41
C HIS A 40 -4.80 11.67 -59.05
N GLY A 41 -3.64 12.29 -58.87
CA GLY A 41 -3.34 13.08 -57.69
C GLY A 41 -3.97 14.47 -57.78
N LEU A 42 -4.33 15.02 -56.63
CA LEU A 42 -4.34 16.46 -56.36
C LEU A 42 -4.30 16.68 -54.85
N ALA A 43 -3.58 17.73 -54.47
CA ALA A 43 -2.99 17.94 -53.16
C ALA A 43 -4.00 18.25 -52.06
N CYS A 44 -3.78 17.69 -50.87
CA CYS A 44 -4.21 18.32 -49.63
C CYS A 44 -3.09 18.15 -48.59
N LYS A 45 -2.33 19.23 -48.38
CA LYS A 45 -1.37 19.38 -47.28
C LYS A 45 -2.14 19.23 -45.96
N SER A 46 -1.94 18.13 -45.23
CA SER A 46 -2.40 18.03 -43.85
C SER A 46 -1.37 17.32 -42.96
N LEU A 47 -0.87 18.08 -41.98
CA LEU A 47 -0.69 17.62 -40.60
C LEU A 47 0.13 16.33 -40.39
N ARG A 48 1.35 16.30 -40.93
CA ARG A 48 2.42 15.42 -40.45
C ARG A 48 3.59 16.27 -39.97
N GLU A 49 3.44 16.86 -38.80
CA GLU A 49 4.55 17.34 -37.95
C GLU A 49 3.97 17.97 -36.68
N MET A 50 3.53 17.14 -35.74
CA MET A 50 3.40 17.46 -34.30
C MET A 50 3.04 16.18 -33.55
N SER A 51 3.89 15.15 -33.69
CA SER A 51 3.88 14.02 -32.77
C SER A 51 4.61 14.43 -31.49
N MET A 52 3.87 15.03 -30.55
CA MET A 52 4.32 15.08 -29.16
C MET A 52 4.45 13.63 -28.67
N ARG A 53 5.70 13.21 -28.44
CA ARG A 53 6.03 12.00 -27.68
C ARG A 53 5.47 12.15 -26.25
N SER A 54 4.21 11.78 -26.07
CA SER A 54 3.66 11.47 -24.75
C SER A 54 4.29 10.14 -24.32
N SER A 55 5.18 10.19 -23.34
CA SER A 55 5.74 9.03 -22.64
C SER A 55 4.61 8.26 -21.96
N THR A 56 3.96 7.39 -22.73
CA THR A 56 2.90 6.51 -22.24
C THR A 56 3.61 5.32 -21.59
N ILE A 57 3.88 5.42 -20.29
CA ILE A 57 4.35 4.27 -19.50
C ILE A 57 3.23 3.23 -19.53
N ARG A 58 3.45 2.13 -20.26
CA ARG A 58 2.59 0.94 -20.20
C ARG A 58 2.89 0.22 -18.88
N PRO A 59 1.88 -0.15 -18.07
CA PRO A 59 2.13 -1.00 -16.91
C PRO A 59 2.64 -2.36 -17.39
N ALA A 60 3.83 -2.74 -16.93
CA ALA A 60 4.44 -4.02 -17.24
C ALA A 60 3.61 -5.17 -16.61
N HIS A 61 3.34 -6.21 -17.39
CA HIS A 61 2.83 -7.48 -16.86
C HIS A 61 3.89 -8.08 -15.93
N ARG A 62 3.59 -8.24 -14.65
CA ARG A 62 4.49 -8.86 -13.67
C ARG A 62 4.32 -10.37 -13.71
N TYR A 63 5.37 -11.08 -14.13
CA TYR A 63 5.52 -12.50 -13.85
C TYR A 63 6.18 -12.63 -12.48
N PHE A 64 5.40 -13.02 -11.47
CA PHE A 64 5.92 -13.40 -10.17
C PHE A 64 6.39 -14.86 -10.27
N SER A 65 7.68 -15.10 -10.00
CA SER A 65 8.22 -16.46 -9.90
C SER A 65 8.44 -16.77 -8.43
N THR A 66 7.63 -17.66 -7.86
CA THR A 66 7.94 -18.33 -6.59
C THR A 66 8.89 -19.48 -6.90
N THR A 67 10.16 -19.34 -6.52
CA THR A 67 11.08 -20.47 -6.58
C THR A 67 10.99 -21.21 -5.26
N HIS A 68 10.24 -22.31 -5.22
CA HIS A 68 10.33 -23.26 -4.11
C HIS A 68 11.67 -23.97 -4.19
N SER A 69 12.59 -23.66 -3.27
CA SER A 69 13.81 -24.43 -3.09
C SER A 69 13.44 -25.79 -2.47
N ARG A 70 13.25 -26.80 -3.31
CA ARG A 70 13.74 -28.15 -2.99
C ARG A 70 15.22 -28.13 -3.36
N GLN A 71 16.07 -28.57 -2.43
CA GLN A 71 17.54 -28.64 -2.56
C GLN A 71 17.98 -28.79 -4.02
N GLY A 72 18.61 -27.74 -4.59
CA GLY A 72 19.21 -27.78 -5.93
C GLY A 72 18.98 -26.60 -6.88
N LYS A 73 18.08 -25.63 -6.61
CA LYS A 73 17.81 -24.46 -7.50
C LYS A 73 18.31 -23.09 -7.01
N ALA A 74 18.78 -22.98 -5.77
CA ALA A 74 19.26 -21.74 -5.17
C ALA A 74 20.35 -20.95 -5.96
N PRO A 75 21.34 -21.59 -6.63
CA PRO A 75 22.47 -20.85 -7.21
C PRO A 75 22.06 -19.89 -8.33
N ILE A 76 21.06 -20.26 -9.13
CA ILE A 76 20.65 -19.53 -10.34
C ILE A 76 19.82 -18.28 -9.99
N VAL A 77 18.98 -18.36 -8.94
CA VAL A 77 18.14 -17.22 -8.53
C VAL A 77 19.03 -16.14 -7.89
N THR A 78 19.97 -16.55 -7.04
CA THR A 78 20.95 -15.63 -6.44
C THR A 78 21.86 -15.00 -7.50
N SER A 79 22.27 -15.74 -8.54
CA SER A 79 23.05 -15.14 -9.63
C SER A 79 22.26 -14.10 -10.44
N GLN A 80 20.97 -14.34 -10.70
CA GLN A 80 20.11 -13.37 -11.38
C GLN A 80 19.84 -12.13 -10.53
N HIS A 81 19.68 -12.30 -9.23
CA HIS A 81 19.57 -11.21 -8.28
C HIS A 81 20.80 -10.30 -8.36
N ASN A 82 22.00 -10.89 -8.21
CA ASN A 82 23.27 -10.15 -8.27
C ASN A 82 23.45 -9.38 -9.58
N GLU A 83 23.08 -9.98 -10.72
CA GLU A 83 23.15 -9.29 -12.03
C GLU A 83 22.23 -8.05 -12.09
N ARG A 84 21.04 -8.13 -11.49
CA ARG A 84 20.10 -7.00 -11.44
C ARG A 84 20.57 -5.92 -10.49
N VAL A 85 21.10 -6.31 -9.32
CA VAL A 85 21.70 -5.39 -8.35
C VAL A 85 22.88 -4.66 -8.97
N GLU A 86 23.75 -5.35 -9.72
CA GLU A 86 24.90 -4.72 -10.39
C GLU A 86 24.46 -3.68 -11.44
N LYS A 87 23.40 -3.95 -12.20
CA LYS A 87 22.81 -2.96 -13.13
C LYS A 87 22.29 -1.72 -12.40
N ILE A 88 21.61 -1.92 -11.27
CA ILE A 88 21.08 -0.82 -10.44
C ILE A 88 22.24 0.00 -9.84
N SER A 89 23.24 -0.69 -9.28
CA SER A 89 24.49 -0.15 -8.75
C SER A 89 25.22 0.71 -9.77
N THR A 90 25.41 0.20 -10.99
CA THR A 90 26.07 0.92 -12.09
C THR A 90 25.33 2.22 -12.44
N VAL A 91 24.00 2.16 -12.61
CA VAL A 91 23.17 3.33 -12.94
C VAL A 91 23.21 4.37 -11.81
N ILE A 92 23.19 3.94 -10.55
CA ILE A 92 23.28 4.85 -9.40
C ILE A 92 24.66 5.51 -9.34
N ARG A 93 25.73 4.74 -9.54
CA ARG A 93 27.11 5.24 -9.58
C ARG A 93 27.28 6.32 -10.63
N GLU A 94 26.73 6.11 -11.82
CA GLU A 94 26.71 7.11 -12.89
C GLU A 94 26.02 8.41 -12.47
N PHE A 95 24.84 8.33 -11.82
CA PHE A 95 24.16 9.53 -11.32
C PHE A 95 24.97 10.22 -10.22
N TYR A 96 25.64 9.45 -9.36
CA TYR A 96 26.47 9.96 -8.29
C TYR A 96 27.68 10.74 -8.83
N GLU A 97 28.39 10.17 -9.80
CA GLU A 97 29.54 10.82 -10.47
C GLU A 97 29.14 12.12 -11.19
N ARG A 98 27.96 12.12 -11.84
CA ARG A 98 27.39 13.32 -12.49
C ARG A 98 26.77 14.32 -11.50
N LYS A 99 26.69 13.98 -10.19
CA LYS A 99 25.99 14.75 -9.15
C LYS A 99 24.52 15.04 -9.50
N GLU A 100 23.88 14.11 -10.20
CA GLU A 100 22.51 14.23 -10.65
C GLU A 100 21.54 13.64 -9.63
N LYS A 101 20.46 14.38 -9.34
CA LYS A 101 19.36 13.86 -8.51
C LYS A 101 18.56 12.81 -9.28
N TRP A 102 18.17 11.75 -8.60
CA TRP A 102 17.33 10.68 -9.15
C TRP A 102 16.22 10.27 -8.18
N ARG A 103 15.32 9.37 -8.63
CA ARG A 103 14.24 8.80 -7.84
C ARG A 103 14.09 7.30 -8.12
N ILE A 104 13.67 6.54 -7.11
CA ILE A 104 13.33 5.11 -7.26
C ILE A 104 11.98 5.00 -7.97
N ASN A 105 11.92 4.14 -8.98
CA ASN A 105 10.69 3.65 -9.58
C ASN A 105 10.53 2.15 -9.29
N HIS A 106 9.73 1.85 -8.29
CA HIS A 106 9.39 0.49 -7.86
C HIS A 106 8.10 -0.05 -8.53
N GLY A 107 7.44 0.76 -9.38
CA GLY A 107 6.33 0.34 -10.24
C GLY A 107 4.99 0.05 -9.55
N SER A 108 4.88 0.10 -8.22
CA SER A 108 3.61 -0.02 -7.47
C SER A 108 3.69 0.70 -6.14
N THR A 109 2.77 1.63 -5.85
CA THR A 109 2.76 2.40 -4.60
C THR A 109 1.36 2.46 -3.99
N ASN A 110 1.30 2.36 -2.66
CA ASN A 110 0.11 2.67 -1.86
C ASN A 110 0.24 4.05 -1.17
N SER A 111 1.29 4.82 -1.47
CA SER A 111 1.41 6.19 -0.97
C SER A 111 0.43 7.09 -1.72
N THR A 112 -0.30 7.95 -1.02
CA THR A 112 -1.29 8.87 -1.63
C THR A 112 -0.66 10.10 -2.30
N ARG A 113 0.67 10.21 -2.28
CA ARG A 113 1.44 11.27 -2.96
C ARG A 113 1.34 11.18 -4.50
N PRO A 114 1.36 12.31 -5.23
CA PRO A 114 1.44 12.30 -6.68
C PRO A 114 2.72 11.63 -7.19
N LEU A 115 2.64 10.93 -8.33
CA LEU A 115 3.82 10.43 -9.04
C LEU A 115 4.50 11.60 -9.77
N ASP A 116 5.78 11.81 -9.49
CA ASP A 116 6.58 12.89 -10.06
C ASP A 116 7.07 12.51 -11.48
N SER A 117 6.92 13.39 -12.46
CA SER A 117 7.23 13.13 -13.88
C SER A 117 8.72 13.30 -14.24
N LYS A 118 9.61 13.06 -13.27
CA LYS A 118 11.05 13.35 -13.39
C LYS A 118 11.77 12.38 -14.33
N LYS A 119 12.79 12.90 -15.01
CA LYS A 119 13.54 12.22 -16.09
C LYS A 119 14.54 11.15 -15.59
N ASN A 120 15.04 11.28 -14.35
CA ASN A 120 16.08 10.39 -13.80
C ASN A 120 15.46 9.38 -12.85
N LEU A 121 15.13 8.19 -13.36
CA LEU A 121 14.50 7.11 -12.61
C LEU A 121 15.41 5.87 -12.53
N VAL A 122 15.56 5.33 -11.32
CA VAL A 122 16.19 4.03 -11.09
C VAL A 122 15.08 2.99 -10.94
N HIS A 123 15.03 2.04 -11.86
CA HIS A 123 13.98 1.03 -11.90
C HIS A 123 14.37 -0.17 -11.03
N THR A 124 13.50 -0.52 -10.08
CA THR A 124 13.69 -1.71 -9.23
C THR A 124 12.65 -2.79 -9.50
N THR A 125 11.75 -2.57 -10.47
CA THR A 125 10.55 -3.38 -10.73
C THR A 125 10.80 -4.88 -10.89
N ASP A 126 12.00 -5.25 -11.33
CA ASP A 126 12.37 -6.63 -11.64
C ASP A 126 12.87 -7.40 -10.40
N LEU A 127 13.14 -6.69 -9.30
CA LEU A 127 13.48 -7.25 -8.00
C LEU A 127 12.19 -7.64 -7.24
N SER A 128 11.57 -8.76 -7.62
CA SER A 128 10.24 -9.19 -7.14
C SER A 128 10.14 -10.69 -6.81
N ASN A 129 11.27 -11.35 -6.56
CA ASN A 129 11.33 -12.77 -6.23
C ASN A 129 11.54 -13.02 -4.74
N ILE A 130 11.04 -14.17 -4.30
CA ILE A 130 11.47 -14.81 -3.05
C ILE A 130 12.63 -15.72 -3.41
N LEU A 131 13.78 -15.49 -2.80
CA LEU A 131 15.02 -16.20 -3.08
C LEU A 131 15.09 -17.48 -2.26
N GLU A 132 14.72 -17.40 -0.99
CA GLU A 132 14.84 -18.50 -0.04
C GLU A 132 13.80 -18.39 1.08
N ILE A 133 13.31 -19.54 1.54
CA ILE A 133 12.55 -19.67 2.79
C ILE A 133 13.24 -20.79 3.58
N ASP A 134 13.89 -20.42 4.68
CA ASP A 134 14.54 -21.35 5.60
C ASP A 134 13.54 -21.76 6.67
N MET A 135 13.10 -23.02 6.65
CA MET A 135 12.12 -23.56 7.59
C MET A 135 12.68 -23.79 8.99
N GLU A 136 13.99 -24.01 9.10
CA GLU A 136 14.67 -24.28 10.38
C GLU A 136 14.94 -22.96 11.10
N LYS A 137 15.56 -21.99 10.41
CA LYS A 137 15.79 -20.64 10.94
C LYS A 137 14.52 -19.80 10.99
N ARG A 138 13.48 -20.21 10.27
CA ARG A 138 12.22 -19.48 10.08
C ARG A 138 12.48 -18.09 9.52
N THR A 139 13.21 -18.02 8.41
CA THR A 139 13.49 -16.78 7.71
C THR A 139 13.04 -16.83 6.25
N CYS A 140 12.75 -15.67 5.68
CA CYS A 140 12.46 -15.50 4.25
C CYS A 140 13.37 -14.44 3.67
N LEU A 141 14.15 -14.80 2.66
CA LEU A 141 14.98 -13.88 1.89
C LEU A 141 14.20 -13.44 0.64
N ALA A 142 13.83 -12.16 0.58
CA ALA A 142 12.93 -11.62 -0.44
C ALA A 142 13.43 -10.30 -1.05
N GLU A 143 13.21 -10.14 -2.35
CA GLU A 143 13.43 -8.89 -3.05
C GLU A 143 12.34 -7.84 -2.69
N PRO A 144 12.65 -6.52 -2.77
CA PRO A 144 11.81 -5.44 -2.25
C PRO A 144 10.44 -5.30 -2.90
N ASN A 145 10.25 -5.75 -4.15
CA ASN A 145 8.96 -5.67 -4.84
C ASN A 145 8.12 -6.94 -4.72
N VAL A 146 8.50 -7.90 -3.87
CA VAL A 146 7.60 -8.98 -3.46
C VAL A 146 6.43 -8.35 -2.70
N PRO A 147 5.18 -8.49 -3.19
CA PRO A 147 4.01 -8.00 -2.49
C PRO A 147 3.58 -8.95 -1.37
N MET A 148 2.86 -8.44 -0.37
CA MET A 148 2.49 -9.19 0.84
C MET A 148 1.64 -10.42 0.53
N ASP A 149 0.77 -10.36 -0.47
CA ASP A 149 0.00 -11.53 -0.88
C ASP A 149 0.88 -12.68 -1.36
N ARG A 150 1.86 -12.41 -2.21
CA ARG A 150 2.81 -13.41 -2.69
C ARG A 150 3.73 -13.92 -1.59
N LEU A 151 4.16 -13.03 -0.68
CA LEU A 151 4.95 -13.41 0.50
C LEU A 151 4.19 -14.38 1.41
N VAL A 152 2.94 -14.05 1.73
CA VAL A 152 2.08 -14.89 2.58
C VAL A 152 1.78 -16.22 1.89
N GLU A 153 1.42 -16.24 0.61
CA GLU A 153 1.20 -17.49 -0.12
C GLU A 153 2.42 -18.42 -0.08
N ALA A 154 3.60 -17.89 -0.35
CA ALA A 154 4.83 -18.68 -0.37
C ALA A 154 5.21 -19.22 1.02
N THR A 155 5.13 -18.38 2.06
CA THR A 155 5.48 -18.76 3.44
C THR A 155 4.47 -19.72 4.04
N LEU A 156 3.16 -19.55 3.77
CA LEU A 156 2.12 -20.47 4.21
C LEU A 156 2.31 -21.87 3.60
N GLY A 157 2.79 -21.95 2.35
CA GLY A 157 3.17 -23.23 1.72
C GLY A 157 4.27 -23.98 2.47
N CYS A 158 5.03 -23.30 3.33
CA CYS A 158 6.05 -23.85 4.20
C CYS A 158 5.59 -23.97 5.67
N GLY A 159 4.30 -23.74 5.98
CA GLY A 159 3.79 -23.76 7.35
C GLY A 159 4.26 -22.57 8.20
N LEU A 160 4.68 -21.46 7.57
CA LEU A 160 5.19 -20.26 8.23
C LEU A 160 4.41 -19.01 7.79
N VAL A 161 4.53 -17.92 8.54
CA VAL A 161 3.93 -16.62 8.22
C VAL A 161 4.83 -15.49 8.75
N PRO A 162 4.92 -14.33 8.10
CA PRO A 162 5.63 -13.18 8.66
C PRO A 162 5.02 -12.72 10.00
N LEU A 163 5.84 -12.17 10.89
CA LEU A 163 5.39 -11.68 12.20
C LEU A 163 4.43 -10.48 12.08
N VAL A 164 4.73 -9.58 11.14
CA VAL A 164 3.91 -8.41 10.80
C VAL A 164 3.55 -8.49 9.33
N VAL A 165 2.26 -8.52 9.03
CA VAL A 165 1.74 -8.52 7.65
C VAL A 165 0.80 -7.34 7.50
N PRO A 166 1.17 -6.35 6.68
CA PRO A 166 0.28 -5.25 6.32
C PRO A 166 -0.98 -5.75 5.62
N GLU A 167 -2.09 -5.12 5.92
CA GLU A 167 -3.45 -5.52 5.62
C GLU A 167 -3.81 -5.44 4.12
N PHE A 168 -3.02 -4.71 3.34
CA PHE A 168 -3.22 -4.58 1.90
C PHE A 168 -2.28 -5.50 1.11
N PRO A 169 -2.82 -6.44 0.30
CA PRO A 169 -2.06 -7.36 -0.56
C PRO A 169 -0.99 -6.71 -1.43
N GLY A 170 -1.20 -5.45 -1.83
CA GLY A 170 -0.31 -4.71 -2.73
C GLY A 170 0.91 -4.07 -2.09
N ILE A 171 0.97 -3.98 -0.76
CA ILE A 171 2.15 -3.46 -0.06
C ILE A 171 3.31 -4.41 -0.34
N THR A 172 4.52 -3.87 -0.54
CA THR A 172 5.71 -4.66 -0.85
C THR A 172 6.69 -4.71 0.32
N VAL A 173 7.50 -5.77 0.39
CA VAL A 173 8.51 -5.97 1.45
C VAL A 173 9.41 -4.73 1.63
N GLY A 174 9.96 -4.19 0.53
CA GLY A 174 10.81 -3.01 0.61
C GLY A 174 10.05 -1.74 0.99
N GLY A 175 8.78 -1.62 0.57
CA GLY A 175 7.90 -0.53 0.98
C GLY A 175 7.55 -0.58 2.47
N SER A 176 7.44 -1.79 3.03
CA SER A 176 7.19 -2.00 4.46
C SER A 176 8.41 -1.69 5.32
N TYR A 177 9.62 -2.06 4.89
CA TYR A 177 10.86 -1.71 5.59
C TYR A 177 11.17 -0.20 5.49
N SER A 178 11.07 0.38 4.30
CA SER A 178 11.34 1.80 4.10
C SER A 178 10.23 2.70 4.65
N GLY A 179 9.02 2.18 4.84
CA GLY A 179 7.87 2.88 5.39
C GLY A 179 7.67 2.63 6.88
N THR A 180 6.58 3.15 7.42
CA THR A 180 6.24 2.96 8.84
C THR A 180 5.65 1.57 9.11
N CYS A 181 4.66 1.17 8.32
CA CYS A 181 4.10 -0.18 8.26
C CYS A 181 3.83 -0.88 9.60
N GLY A 182 2.70 -0.53 10.24
CA GLY A 182 2.15 -1.22 11.40
C GLY A 182 0.78 -1.84 11.09
N GLU A 183 0.40 -2.88 11.83
CA GLU A 183 -0.90 -3.57 11.71
C GLU A 183 -1.29 -4.23 13.05
N SER A 184 -2.41 -4.95 13.12
CA SER A 184 -2.96 -5.60 14.32
C SER A 184 -1.99 -6.49 15.12
N SER A 185 -0.87 -6.96 14.55
CA SER A 185 0.17 -7.68 15.31
C SER A 185 1.29 -6.79 15.85
N SER A 186 1.31 -5.51 15.48
CA SER A 186 2.38 -4.55 15.81
C SER A 186 2.43 -4.12 17.26
N PHE A 187 1.38 -4.33 18.05
CA PHE A 187 1.46 -4.19 19.51
C PHE A 187 2.42 -5.21 20.14
N LYS A 188 2.56 -6.40 19.52
CA LYS A 188 3.37 -7.52 20.00
C LYS A 188 4.74 -7.57 19.34
N HIS A 189 4.81 -7.23 18.05
CA HIS A 189 6.04 -7.39 17.24
C HIS A 189 6.67 -6.07 16.80
N GLY A 190 6.07 -4.92 17.13
CA GLY A 190 6.48 -3.61 16.64
C GLY A 190 6.11 -3.40 15.16
N PHE A 191 6.73 -2.39 14.56
CA PHE A 191 6.60 -2.14 13.12
C PHE A 191 7.29 -3.23 12.30
N PHE A 192 7.02 -3.25 10.98
CA PHE A 192 7.55 -4.30 10.09
C PHE A 192 9.08 -4.43 10.12
N ASP A 193 9.82 -3.34 10.29
CA ASP A 193 11.28 -3.32 10.39
C ASP A 193 11.81 -4.17 11.56
N LYS A 194 11.09 -4.23 12.68
CA LYS A 194 11.46 -5.09 13.82
C LYS A 194 11.40 -6.58 13.48
N SER A 195 10.73 -6.96 12.38
CA SER A 195 10.72 -8.33 11.86
C SER A 195 11.87 -8.62 10.89
N VAL A 196 12.66 -7.62 10.51
CA VAL A 196 13.77 -7.75 9.55
C VAL A 196 15.06 -8.12 10.29
N SER A 197 15.82 -9.07 9.74
CA SER A 197 17.13 -9.50 10.28
C SER A 197 18.30 -8.86 9.55
N SER A 198 18.16 -8.66 8.24
CA SER A 198 19.18 -8.01 7.41
C SER A 198 18.58 -7.37 6.16
N VAL A 199 19.28 -6.37 5.62
CA VAL A 199 18.91 -5.63 4.40
C VAL A 199 20.12 -5.42 3.51
N GLU A 200 20.02 -5.82 2.24
CA GLU A 200 20.96 -5.38 1.21
C GLU A 200 20.51 -4.03 0.66
N MET A 201 21.46 -3.11 0.55
CA MET A 201 21.21 -1.77 0.03
C MET A 201 22.28 -1.34 -0.96
N VAL A 202 21.83 -0.75 -2.06
CA VAL A 202 22.69 0.05 -2.95
C VAL A 202 22.67 1.49 -2.47
N LEU A 203 23.80 1.96 -1.95
CA LEU A 203 23.97 3.33 -1.45
C LEU A 203 23.91 4.36 -2.58
N ALA A 204 23.82 5.64 -2.22
CA ALA A 204 23.82 6.73 -3.18
C ALA A 204 25.08 6.77 -4.08
N THR A 205 26.20 6.19 -3.63
CA THR A 205 27.45 6.03 -4.39
C THR A 205 27.39 4.93 -5.45
N GLY A 206 26.39 4.06 -5.39
CA GLY A 206 26.36 2.80 -6.14
C GLY A 206 27.09 1.65 -5.43
N ASP A 207 27.61 1.85 -4.21
CA ASP A 207 28.19 0.75 -3.43
C ASP A 207 27.08 -0.15 -2.89
N VAL A 208 27.26 -1.47 -2.99
CA VAL A 208 26.34 -2.47 -2.42
C VAL A 208 26.83 -2.82 -1.02
N THR A 209 25.95 -2.75 -0.03
CA THR A 209 26.28 -3.08 1.36
C THR A 209 25.19 -3.91 2.02
N MET A 210 25.60 -4.75 2.96
CA MET A 210 24.69 -5.44 3.88
C MET A 210 24.56 -4.65 5.18
N LEU A 211 23.31 -4.54 5.64
CA LEU A 211 22.90 -3.89 6.86
C LEU A 211 22.28 -4.94 7.78
N SER A 212 22.68 -4.95 9.05
CA SER A 212 22.12 -5.80 10.10
C SER A 212 22.39 -5.17 11.47
N PRO A 213 21.83 -5.70 12.57
CA PRO A 213 22.18 -5.25 13.91
C PRO A 213 23.69 -5.26 14.21
N ASP A 214 24.45 -6.15 13.55
CA ASP A 214 25.89 -6.34 13.76
C ASP A 214 26.76 -5.70 12.65
N GLN A 215 26.17 -5.21 11.56
CA GLN A 215 26.88 -4.63 10.42
C GLN A 215 26.19 -3.35 9.94
N ASN A 216 26.89 -2.21 10.02
CA ASN A 216 26.32 -0.89 9.70
C ASN A 216 24.99 -0.65 10.45
N SER A 217 24.97 -1.00 11.74
CA SER A 217 23.80 -1.02 12.61
C SER A 217 23.06 0.33 12.65
N ASP A 218 23.83 1.41 12.67
CA ASP A 218 23.33 2.79 12.63
C ASP A 218 22.51 3.07 11.37
N LEU A 219 22.96 2.61 10.19
CA LEU A 219 22.21 2.70 8.94
C LEU A 219 21.07 1.69 8.86
N PHE A 220 21.24 0.48 9.40
CA PHE A 220 20.18 -0.54 9.45
C PHE A 220 18.91 0.01 10.12
N TYR A 221 19.06 0.62 11.30
CA TYR A 221 17.96 1.27 12.00
C TYR A 221 17.60 2.63 11.39
N GLY A 222 18.58 3.40 10.93
CA GLY A 222 18.37 4.73 10.35
C GLY A 222 17.61 4.73 9.03
N ALA A 223 17.75 3.67 8.22
CA ALA A 223 17.06 3.54 6.94
C ALA A 223 15.61 3.04 7.08
N ALA A 224 15.27 2.36 8.17
CA ALA A 224 13.90 1.92 8.47
C ALA A 224 12.99 3.15 8.65
N GLY A 225 11.84 3.16 7.98
CA GLY A 225 10.92 4.31 8.00
C GLY A 225 11.42 5.57 7.26
N ALA A 226 12.66 5.61 6.79
CA ALA A 226 13.26 6.77 6.13
C ALA A 226 12.88 6.90 4.65
N LEU A 227 11.91 6.14 4.17
CA LEU A 227 11.34 6.20 2.82
C LEU A 227 12.38 6.00 1.72
N GLY A 228 13.47 5.28 1.96
CA GLY A 228 14.56 5.04 1.00
C GLY A 228 15.32 6.32 0.65
N THR A 229 15.65 7.16 1.64
CA THR A 229 16.46 8.38 1.47
C THR A 229 17.96 8.13 1.60
N PHE A 230 18.37 6.94 2.03
CA PHE A 230 19.76 6.52 2.16
C PHE A 230 20.28 5.68 0.99
N GLY A 231 19.38 5.02 0.26
CA GLY A 231 19.75 4.15 -0.85
C GLY A 231 18.55 3.36 -1.37
N VAL A 232 18.84 2.36 -2.21
CA VAL A 232 17.85 1.41 -2.73
C VAL A 232 17.99 0.09 -2.00
N THR A 233 16.98 -0.27 -1.21
CA THR A 233 16.86 -1.64 -0.69
C THR A 233 16.70 -2.61 -1.86
N THR A 234 17.55 -3.63 -1.91
CA THR A 234 17.58 -4.65 -2.97
C THR A 234 17.26 -6.04 -2.46
N LEU A 235 17.50 -6.32 -1.19
CA LEU A 235 17.16 -7.60 -0.56
C LEU A 235 16.81 -7.42 0.92
N VAL A 236 15.88 -8.23 1.43
CA VAL A 236 15.45 -8.19 2.83
C VAL A 236 15.31 -9.61 3.36
N GLU A 237 15.92 -9.89 4.51
CA GLU A 237 15.69 -11.12 5.26
C GLU A 237 14.67 -10.88 6.39
N LEU A 238 13.56 -11.60 6.36
CA LEU A 238 12.44 -11.47 7.29
C LEU A 238 12.38 -12.65 8.24
N ARG A 239 12.10 -12.40 9.52
CA ARG A 239 11.73 -13.45 10.48
C ARG A 239 10.30 -13.89 10.27
N LEU A 240 10.07 -15.19 10.45
CA LEU A 240 8.78 -15.85 10.32
C LEU A 240 8.42 -16.56 11.64
N GLN A 241 7.12 -16.82 11.80
CA GLN A 241 6.60 -17.67 12.87
C GLN A 241 5.81 -18.86 12.29
N PRO A 242 5.59 -19.92 13.08
CA PRO A 242 4.68 -21.00 12.69
C PRO A 242 3.31 -20.46 12.31
N ALA A 243 2.85 -20.81 11.12
CA ALA A 243 1.49 -20.51 10.69
C ALA A 243 0.51 -21.46 11.37
N LYS A 244 -0.72 -20.96 11.57
CA LYS A 244 -1.86 -21.76 11.99
C LYS A 244 -2.97 -21.65 10.96
N ARG A 245 -3.89 -22.61 10.95
CA ARG A 245 -4.97 -22.64 9.93
C ARG A 245 -5.94 -21.48 10.05
N PHE A 246 -6.25 -21.07 11.28
CA PHE A 246 -7.24 -20.05 11.59
C PHE A 246 -6.71 -19.02 12.59
N VAL A 247 -7.38 -17.88 12.59
CA VAL A 247 -7.41 -16.92 13.68
C VAL A 247 -8.76 -17.08 14.37
N LYS A 248 -8.76 -17.39 15.66
CA LYS A 248 -9.94 -17.27 16.53
C LYS A 248 -10.19 -15.79 16.76
N THR A 249 -11.13 -15.24 16.02
CA THR A 249 -11.46 -13.82 16.00
C THR A 249 -12.57 -13.56 17.01
N THR A 250 -12.34 -12.64 17.95
CA THR A 250 -13.32 -12.26 18.97
C THR A 250 -13.65 -10.78 18.86
N TYR A 251 -14.94 -10.46 18.83
CA TYR A 251 -15.48 -9.11 18.72
C TYR A 251 -16.05 -8.68 20.07
N TYR A 252 -15.57 -7.54 20.58
CA TYR A 252 -15.99 -6.94 21.84
C TYR A 252 -16.66 -5.60 21.54
N PRO A 253 -17.99 -5.52 21.58
CA PRO A 253 -18.69 -4.24 21.46
C PRO A 253 -18.29 -3.29 22.59
N VAL A 254 -18.10 -2.02 22.25
CA VAL A 254 -17.78 -0.94 23.19
C VAL A 254 -18.71 0.26 22.95
N GLY A 255 -19.12 0.92 24.02
CA GLY A 255 -20.10 2.00 24.02
C GLY A 255 -19.51 3.41 24.10
N SER A 256 -18.18 3.55 24.15
CA SER A 256 -17.49 4.84 24.16
C SER A 256 -16.05 4.74 23.65
N ILE A 257 -15.47 5.88 23.27
CA ILE A 257 -14.06 5.99 22.87
C ILE A 257 -13.13 5.59 24.03
N ARG A 258 -13.43 6.07 25.23
CA ARG A 258 -12.67 5.73 26.45
C ARG A 258 -12.66 4.22 26.72
N GLU A 259 -13.83 3.59 26.69
CA GLU A 259 -13.95 2.15 26.89
C GLU A 259 -13.17 1.37 25.81
N ALA A 260 -13.18 1.84 24.56
CA ALA A 260 -12.42 1.25 23.48
C ALA A 260 -10.91 1.29 23.77
N ILE A 261 -10.40 2.44 24.20
CA ILE A 261 -8.99 2.65 24.58
C ILE A 261 -8.61 1.75 25.75
N GLU A 262 -9.37 1.77 26.84
CA GLU A 262 -9.12 0.97 28.05
C GLU A 262 -9.13 -0.54 27.73
N THR A 263 -10.07 -0.97 26.86
CA THR A 263 -10.18 -2.36 26.40
C THR A 263 -8.97 -2.79 25.56
N ILE A 264 -8.52 -1.95 24.62
CA ILE A 264 -7.30 -2.20 23.83
C ILE A 264 -6.10 -2.34 24.76
N GLN A 265 -5.90 -1.39 25.70
CA GLN A 265 -4.77 -1.42 26.63
C GLN A 265 -4.77 -2.69 27.47
N LYS A 266 -5.94 -3.13 27.95
CA LYS A 266 -6.09 -4.39 28.68
C LYS A 266 -5.67 -5.58 27.82
N PHE A 267 -6.10 -5.65 26.56
CA PHE A 267 -5.74 -6.75 25.66
C PHE A 267 -4.26 -6.75 25.27
N CYS A 268 -3.61 -5.59 25.18
CA CYS A 268 -2.17 -5.53 24.94
C CYS A 268 -1.34 -6.20 26.03
N LEU A 269 -1.89 -6.41 27.23
CA LEU A 269 -1.25 -7.16 28.32
C LEU A 269 -1.42 -8.68 28.21
N ASP A 270 -2.33 -9.16 27.35
CA ASP A 270 -2.55 -10.59 27.15
C ASP A 270 -1.58 -11.16 26.10
N SER A 271 -0.54 -11.83 26.58
CA SER A 271 0.50 -12.44 25.73
C SER A 271 -0.01 -13.59 24.85
N SER A 272 -1.21 -14.12 25.12
CA SER A 272 -1.86 -15.16 24.31
C SER A 272 -2.55 -14.62 23.05
N LEU A 273 -2.64 -13.30 22.89
CA LEU A 273 -3.16 -12.67 21.68
C LEU A 273 -2.05 -12.46 20.65
N GLU A 274 -2.37 -12.70 19.38
CA GLU A 274 -1.50 -12.40 18.25
C GLU A 274 -1.89 -11.12 17.52
N TYR A 275 -3.18 -10.77 17.58
CA TYR A 275 -3.73 -9.64 16.85
C TYR A 275 -4.70 -8.85 17.72
N ILE A 276 -4.61 -7.52 17.66
CA ILE A 276 -5.54 -6.59 18.28
C ILE A 276 -5.73 -5.40 17.35
N ASP A 277 -6.97 -5.07 17.03
CA ASP A 277 -7.36 -3.79 16.44
C ASP A 277 -8.79 -3.43 16.85
N GLY A 278 -9.34 -2.35 16.31
CA GLY A 278 -10.69 -1.93 16.60
C GLY A 278 -11.24 -0.96 15.58
N ILE A 279 -12.55 -0.83 15.56
CA ILE A 279 -13.25 0.13 14.72
C ILE A 279 -14.25 0.87 15.58
N MET A 280 -14.11 2.19 15.64
CA MET A 280 -15.15 3.07 16.15
C MET A 280 -16.01 3.53 14.99
N PHE A 281 -17.32 3.24 15.03
CA PHE A 281 -18.26 3.61 13.98
C PHE A 281 -18.87 4.99 14.22
N ASP A 282 -19.00 5.37 15.48
CA ASP A 282 -19.41 6.67 15.96
C ASP A 282 -18.92 6.83 17.43
N PRO A 283 -19.13 7.97 18.09
CA PRO A 283 -18.59 8.21 19.44
C PRO A 283 -19.09 7.24 20.53
N LYS A 284 -20.20 6.54 20.26
CA LYS A 284 -20.90 5.67 21.22
C LYS A 284 -21.01 4.22 20.74
N SER A 285 -20.39 3.88 19.62
CA SER A 285 -20.50 2.56 19.01
C SER A 285 -19.19 2.16 18.38
N GLY A 286 -18.57 1.12 18.91
CA GLY A 286 -17.36 0.53 18.37
C GLY A 286 -17.26 -0.96 18.66
N VAL A 287 -16.25 -1.56 18.07
CA VAL A 287 -15.90 -2.97 18.30
C VAL A 287 -14.38 -3.09 18.37
N ILE A 288 -13.87 -3.67 19.46
CA ILE A 288 -12.49 -4.12 19.56
C ILE A 288 -12.44 -5.58 19.08
N VAL A 289 -11.43 -5.90 18.28
CA VAL A 289 -11.24 -7.22 17.69
C VAL A 289 -9.92 -7.79 18.16
N THR A 290 -9.95 -9.01 18.67
CA THR A 290 -8.74 -9.76 19.04
C THR A 290 -8.63 -11.04 18.23
N GLY A 291 -7.41 -11.48 17.94
CA GLY A 291 -7.12 -12.72 17.22
C GLY A 291 -6.15 -13.61 17.98
N ARG A 292 -6.46 -14.91 18.06
CA ARG A 292 -5.54 -15.97 18.50
C ARG A 292 -5.29 -16.99 17.39
N LEU A 293 -4.03 -17.34 17.12
CA LEU A 293 -3.69 -18.35 16.12
C LEU A 293 -4.07 -19.77 16.60
N THR A 294 -4.74 -20.56 15.74
CA THR A 294 -5.21 -21.91 16.07
C THR A 294 -5.33 -22.83 14.84
N ASP A 295 -5.08 -24.13 15.03
CA ASP A 295 -5.24 -25.15 13.98
C ASP A 295 -6.65 -25.74 13.89
N SER A 296 -7.45 -25.58 14.94
CA SER A 296 -8.79 -26.14 15.05
C SER A 296 -9.82 -25.05 15.33
N ALA A 297 -10.94 -25.12 14.61
CA ALA A 297 -12.16 -24.40 14.96
C ALA A 297 -12.99 -25.25 15.93
N ASP A 298 -13.58 -24.60 16.94
CA ASP A 298 -14.51 -25.25 17.86
C ASP A 298 -15.73 -25.75 17.07
N ALA A 299 -16.23 -26.96 17.38
CA ALA A 299 -17.31 -27.60 16.62
C ALA A 299 -18.60 -26.76 16.55
N SER A 300 -18.84 -25.90 17.54
CA SER A 300 -20.00 -25.02 17.63
C SER A 300 -19.82 -23.63 16.99
N SER A 301 -18.61 -23.28 16.54
CA SER A 301 -18.29 -21.94 16.05
C SER A 301 -18.25 -21.87 14.53
N SER A 302 -18.71 -20.76 13.96
CA SER A 302 -18.70 -20.55 12.51
C SER A 302 -17.31 -20.21 11.99
N VAL A 303 -16.97 -20.74 10.81
CA VAL A 303 -15.83 -20.29 10.01
C VAL A 303 -16.31 -19.19 9.06
N VAL A 304 -15.69 -18.01 9.14
CA VAL A 304 -16.05 -16.84 8.33
C VAL A 304 -14.88 -16.44 7.44
N ARG A 305 -15.18 -15.98 6.22
CA ARG A 305 -14.22 -15.53 5.22
C ARG A 305 -14.57 -14.13 4.75
N PHE A 306 -13.58 -13.44 4.18
CA PHE A 306 -13.73 -12.06 3.70
C PHE A 306 -13.22 -11.88 2.27
N GLY A 307 -12.43 -12.82 1.74
CA GLY A 307 -11.74 -12.66 0.46
C GLY A 307 -12.60 -12.84 -0.79
N ARG A 308 -13.75 -13.53 -0.71
CA ARG A 308 -14.58 -13.82 -1.89
C ARG A 308 -15.56 -12.69 -2.17
N ARG A 309 -15.94 -12.56 -3.44
CA ARG A 309 -16.93 -11.59 -3.92
C ARG A 309 -18.27 -11.63 -3.18
N SER A 310 -18.69 -12.82 -2.75
CA SER A 310 -19.95 -13.07 -2.01
C SER A 310 -19.87 -12.77 -0.52
N ASP A 311 -18.66 -12.68 0.03
CA ASP A 311 -18.40 -12.54 1.46
C ASP A 311 -18.74 -11.11 1.92
N PRO A 312 -19.04 -10.89 3.21
CA PRO A 312 -19.18 -9.54 3.73
C PRO A 312 -17.85 -8.78 3.63
N TRP A 313 -17.92 -7.45 3.64
CA TRP A 313 -16.73 -6.65 3.93
C TRP A 313 -16.50 -6.70 5.43
N PHE A 314 -15.24 -6.84 5.86
CA PHE A 314 -14.92 -7.05 7.28
C PHE A 314 -15.51 -5.97 8.19
N TYR A 315 -15.38 -4.69 7.82
CA TYR A 315 -15.87 -3.59 8.68
C TYR A 315 -17.40 -3.63 8.87
N LEU A 316 -18.16 -4.03 7.85
CA LEU A 316 -19.63 -4.20 7.95
C LEU A 316 -19.99 -5.39 8.84
N HIS A 317 -19.22 -6.49 8.74
CA HIS A 317 -19.39 -7.67 9.58
C HIS A 317 -19.08 -7.36 11.05
N ALA A 318 -17.97 -6.65 11.30
CA ALA A 318 -17.63 -6.16 12.64
C ALA A 318 -18.72 -5.23 13.18
N GLN A 319 -19.25 -4.31 12.38
CA GLN A 319 -20.35 -3.42 12.79
C GLN A 319 -21.60 -4.20 13.19
N GLU A 320 -21.98 -5.20 12.39
CA GLU A 320 -23.13 -6.04 12.66
C GLU A 320 -22.96 -6.84 13.98
N ASN A 321 -21.78 -7.40 14.21
CA ASN A 321 -21.46 -8.06 15.49
C ASN A 321 -21.48 -7.09 16.67
N GLY A 322 -21.02 -5.85 16.48
CA GLY A 322 -21.14 -4.78 17.47
C GLY A 322 -22.58 -4.47 17.85
N ARG A 323 -23.47 -4.39 16.85
CA ARG A 323 -24.91 -4.09 17.04
C ARG A 323 -25.68 -5.21 17.71
N ARG A 324 -25.32 -6.47 17.47
CA ARG A 324 -25.94 -7.63 18.13
C ARG A 324 -25.74 -7.61 19.65
N GLY A 325 -24.69 -6.92 20.11
CA GLY A 325 -24.30 -6.87 21.52
C GLY A 325 -23.67 -8.19 21.98
N GLY A 326 -22.96 -8.11 23.10
CA GLY A 326 -22.22 -9.24 23.66
C GLY A 326 -20.97 -9.61 22.88
N VAL A 327 -20.15 -10.47 23.48
CA VAL A 327 -18.90 -10.94 22.86
C VAL A 327 -19.22 -12.01 21.82
N HIS A 328 -18.74 -11.82 20.58
CA HIS A 328 -18.91 -12.79 19.50
C HIS A 328 -17.57 -13.44 19.13
N VAL A 329 -17.57 -14.75 18.93
CA VAL A 329 -16.37 -15.53 18.59
C VAL A 329 -16.61 -16.31 17.31
N GLU A 330 -15.67 -16.20 16.37
CA GLU A 330 -15.65 -16.96 15.12
C GLU A 330 -14.22 -17.40 14.76
N TYR A 331 -14.10 -18.17 13.69
CA TYR A 331 -12.81 -18.60 13.16
C TYR A 331 -12.63 -18.07 11.73
N THR A 332 -11.56 -17.32 11.50
CA THR A 332 -11.23 -16.78 10.18
C THR A 332 -9.99 -17.50 9.65
N PRO A 333 -9.97 -18.04 8.41
CA PRO A 333 -8.73 -18.57 7.84
C PRO A 333 -7.62 -17.52 7.89
N LEU A 334 -6.39 -17.93 8.20
CA LEU A 334 -5.31 -16.99 8.49
C LEU A 334 -5.11 -15.93 7.39
N ALA A 335 -5.01 -16.34 6.13
CA ALA A 335 -4.86 -15.40 5.02
C ALA A 335 -6.10 -14.50 4.80
N ASP A 336 -7.31 -14.99 5.08
CA ASP A 336 -8.53 -14.17 5.07
C ASP A 336 -8.49 -13.09 6.18
N TYR A 337 -7.95 -13.42 7.36
CA TYR A 337 -7.78 -12.47 8.47
C TYR A 337 -6.73 -11.39 8.14
N LEU A 338 -5.56 -11.81 7.63
CA LEU A 338 -4.47 -10.88 7.29
C LEU A 338 -4.89 -9.85 6.24
N PHE A 339 -5.70 -10.26 5.25
CA PHE A 339 -6.16 -9.37 4.17
C PHE A 339 -7.63 -8.95 4.29
N ARG A 340 -8.20 -9.00 5.51
CA ARG A 340 -9.63 -8.73 5.77
C ARG A 340 -10.09 -7.33 5.32
N TYR A 341 -9.17 -6.38 5.24
CA TYR A 341 -9.42 -4.99 4.84
C TYR A 341 -9.21 -4.71 3.34
N ASP A 342 -8.75 -5.68 2.54
CA ASP A 342 -8.48 -5.47 1.11
C ASP A 342 -9.74 -5.07 0.33
N ARG A 343 -10.86 -5.74 0.62
CA ARG A 343 -12.15 -5.42 -0.01
C ARG A 343 -12.74 -4.18 0.64
N GLY A 344 -12.80 -3.12 -0.15
CA GLY A 344 -13.26 -1.80 0.28
C GLY A 344 -12.15 -0.91 0.82
N GLY A 345 -10.91 -1.38 0.98
CA GLY A 345 -9.85 -0.61 1.63
C GLY A 345 -10.34 -0.08 2.99
N PHE A 346 -10.58 -0.99 3.92
CA PHE A 346 -11.43 -0.75 5.10
C PHE A 346 -12.87 -0.39 4.70
N TRP A 347 -13.25 0.87 4.84
CA TRP A 347 -14.56 1.43 4.43
C TRP A 347 -14.43 2.44 3.30
N VAL A 348 -13.23 2.81 2.86
CA VAL A 348 -13.00 3.88 1.87
C VAL A 348 -13.74 3.61 0.55
N GLY A 349 -13.99 2.35 0.23
CA GLY A 349 -14.72 1.92 -0.95
C GLY A 349 -16.15 2.46 -1.00
N THR A 350 -16.78 2.80 0.14
CA THR A 350 -18.11 3.44 0.18
C THR A 350 -18.11 4.78 -0.57
N ALA A 351 -17.02 5.53 -0.50
CA ALA A 351 -16.86 6.81 -1.18
C ALA A 351 -16.98 6.68 -2.71
N ALA A 352 -16.59 5.54 -3.28
CA ALA A 352 -16.78 5.28 -4.70
C ALA A 352 -18.27 5.13 -5.05
N PHE A 353 -19.06 4.46 -4.21
CA PHE A 353 -20.51 4.33 -4.40
C PHE A 353 -21.21 5.69 -4.31
N GLU A 354 -20.85 6.50 -3.33
CA GLU A 354 -21.34 7.88 -3.19
C GLU A 354 -20.96 8.74 -4.40
N TYR A 355 -19.69 8.67 -4.82
CA TYR A 355 -19.19 9.41 -5.98
C TYR A 355 -19.97 9.06 -7.25
N PHE A 356 -20.14 7.76 -7.57
CA PHE A 356 -20.84 7.34 -8.78
C PHE A 356 -22.36 7.26 -8.64
N LYS A 357 -22.92 7.62 -7.47
CA LYS A 357 -24.35 7.50 -7.15
C LYS A 357 -24.89 6.08 -7.38
N VAL A 358 -24.07 5.07 -7.08
CA VAL A 358 -24.46 3.65 -7.15
C VAL A 358 -24.97 3.23 -5.78
N PRO A 359 -26.12 2.53 -5.68
CA PRO A 359 -26.63 2.05 -4.40
C PRO A 359 -25.60 1.17 -3.68
N PHE A 360 -25.36 1.41 -2.38
CA PHE A 360 -24.45 0.59 -1.58
C PHE A 360 -25.20 -0.60 -0.96
N ASN A 361 -25.24 -1.74 -1.66
CA ASN A 361 -25.91 -2.94 -1.19
C ASN A 361 -25.12 -4.21 -1.55
N ARG A 362 -25.59 -5.37 -1.09
CA ARG A 362 -24.90 -6.66 -1.31
C ARG A 362 -24.72 -6.96 -2.80
N PHE A 363 -25.75 -6.67 -3.62
CA PHE A 363 -25.70 -6.95 -5.05
C PHE A 363 -24.68 -6.07 -5.78
N THR A 364 -24.65 -4.76 -5.52
CA THR A 364 -23.72 -3.85 -6.19
C THR A 364 -22.27 -4.05 -5.73
N ARG A 365 -22.05 -4.32 -4.43
CA ARG A 365 -20.72 -4.73 -3.92
C ARG A 365 -20.24 -6.01 -4.57
N TRP A 366 -21.13 -7.00 -4.70
CA TRP A 366 -20.85 -8.19 -5.48
C TRP A 366 -20.55 -7.78 -6.93
N ALA A 367 -21.43 -7.08 -7.64
CA ALA A 367 -21.30 -6.71 -9.05
C ALA A 367 -19.99 -5.96 -9.40
N LEU A 368 -19.49 -5.14 -8.48
CA LEU A 368 -18.34 -4.24 -8.69
C LEU A 368 -17.06 -4.69 -7.98
N ASP A 369 -17.04 -5.88 -7.39
CA ASP A 369 -15.95 -6.37 -6.53
C ASP A 369 -14.54 -6.22 -7.11
N ASP A 370 -14.35 -6.47 -8.41
CA ASP A 370 -13.05 -6.30 -9.07
C ASP A 370 -12.49 -4.88 -8.96
N PHE A 371 -13.34 -3.86 -8.79
CA PHE A 371 -12.95 -2.46 -8.63
C PHE A 371 -12.74 -2.06 -7.17
N LEU A 372 -13.13 -2.92 -6.23
CA LEU A 372 -13.21 -2.63 -4.80
C LEU A 372 -12.05 -3.26 -4.03
N HIS A 373 -11.05 -3.80 -4.71
CA HIS A 373 -9.78 -4.21 -4.12
C HIS A 373 -8.80 -3.03 -4.07
N THR A 374 -7.98 -2.97 -3.02
CA THR A 374 -7.09 -1.82 -2.76
C THR A 374 -6.21 -1.42 -3.94
N ARG A 375 -5.55 -2.38 -4.61
CA ARG A 375 -4.71 -2.10 -5.80
C ARG A 375 -5.46 -1.33 -6.90
N MET A 376 -6.74 -1.67 -7.11
CA MET A 376 -7.60 -1.02 -8.09
C MET A 376 -8.05 0.35 -7.60
N MET A 377 -8.47 0.43 -6.34
CA MET A 377 -8.92 1.67 -5.72
C MET A 377 -7.83 2.74 -5.68
N TYR A 378 -6.60 2.41 -5.26
CA TYR A 378 -5.47 3.35 -5.27
C TYR A 378 -5.16 3.84 -6.69
N THR A 379 -5.13 2.93 -7.67
CA THR A 379 -4.92 3.31 -9.08
C THR A 379 -5.98 4.30 -9.55
N ALA A 380 -7.25 4.04 -9.23
CA ALA A 380 -8.35 4.94 -9.57
C ALA A 380 -8.28 6.27 -8.81
N LEU A 381 -7.94 6.26 -7.52
CA LEU A 381 -7.81 7.44 -6.66
C LEU A 381 -6.74 8.40 -7.20
N HIS A 382 -5.57 7.88 -7.58
CA HIS A 382 -4.49 8.67 -8.16
C HIS A 382 -4.84 9.19 -9.55
N ALA A 383 -5.35 8.32 -10.43
CA ALA A 383 -5.67 8.69 -11.80
C ALA A 383 -6.82 9.71 -11.89
N SER A 384 -7.78 9.66 -10.96
CA SER A 384 -8.89 10.60 -10.88
C SER A 384 -8.55 11.92 -10.19
N GLY A 385 -7.36 12.03 -9.57
CA GLY A 385 -6.94 13.20 -8.80
C GLY A 385 -7.71 13.41 -7.49
N GLN A 386 -8.55 12.46 -7.08
CA GLN A 386 -9.36 12.57 -5.86
C GLN A 386 -8.54 12.45 -4.57
N SER A 387 -7.29 11.96 -4.65
CA SER A 387 -6.36 11.96 -3.51
C SER A 387 -6.11 13.36 -2.91
N LYS A 388 -6.41 14.44 -3.66
CA LYS A 388 -6.29 15.83 -3.19
C LYS A 388 -7.44 16.29 -2.29
N ARG A 389 -8.51 15.51 -2.16
CA ARG A 389 -9.75 15.87 -1.45
C ARG A 389 -10.19 14.81 -0.45
N PHE A 390 -9.61 13.63 -0.52
CA PHE A 390 -9.87 12.54 0.40
C PHE A 390 -8.79 12.57 1.49
N VAL A 391 -9.18 12.63 2.75
CA VAL A 391 -8.27 12.48 3.88
C VAL A 391 -7.95 10.99 3.99
N VAL A 392 -6.68 10.63 3.83
CA VAL A 392 -6.18 9.27 4.05
C VAL A 392 -4.96 9.37 4.97
N GLN A 393 -5.16 9.31 6.29
CA GLN A 393 -4.09 9.53 7.26
C GLN A 393 -4.13 8.50 8.38
N ASP A 394 -2.95 8.02 8.74
CA ASP A 394 -2.71 7.25 9.95
C ASP A 394 -1.90 8.11 10.90
N LEU A 395 -2.36 8.14 12.15
CA LEU A 395 -1.99 9.12 13.15
C LEU A 395 -1.72 8.36 14.45
N ALA A 396 -0.46 8.30 14.87
CA ALA A 396 -0.06 7.63 16.09
C ALA A 396 -0.07 8.64 17.25
N LEU A 397 -0.78 8.33 18.33
CA LEU A 397 -0.84 9.16 19.54
C LEU A 397 -0.57 8.34 20.80
N PRO A 398 -0.02 8.95 21.86
CA PRO A 398 -0.10 8.39 23.21
C PRO A 398 -1.56 8.11 23.59
N TYR A 399 -1.80 7.05 24.35
CA TYR A 399 -3.15 6.67 24.75
C TYR A 399 -3.85 7.77 25.57
N GLU A 400 -3.08 8.50 26.39
CA GLU A 400 -3.56 9.55 27.29
C GLU A 400 -4.21 10.72 26.53
N THR A 401 -3.79 10.97 25.30
CA THR A 401 -4.27 12.10 24.48
C THR A 401 -5.12 11.65 23.29
N ALA A 402 -5.26 10.33 23.07
CA ALA A 402 -6.00 9.79 21.94
C ALA A 402 -7.49 10.15 21.96
N GLU A 403 -8.15 10.11 23.13
CA GLU A 403 -9.57 10.48 23.25
C GLU A 403 -9.82 11.96 22.93
N GLU A 404 -8.93 12.84 23.40
CA GLU A 404 -8.98 14.28 23.09
C GLU A 404 -8.82 14.51 21.58
N PHE A 405 -7.89 13.78 20.95
CA PHE A 405 -7.67 13.88 19.51
C PHE A 405 -8.89 13.40 18.70
N ILE A 406 -9.49 12.26 19.07
CA ILE A 406 -10.70 11.74 18.40
C ILE A 406 -11.83 12.77 18.52
N SER A 407 -12.04 13.34 19.72
CA SER A 407 -13.03 14.39 19.96
C SER A 407 -12.81 15.60 19.05
N TYR A 408 -11.56 16.05 18.90
CA TYR A 408 -11.21 17.12 17.96
C TYR A 408 -11.57 16.76 16.51
N THR A 409 -11.18 15.58 16.03
CA THR A 409 -11.47 15.17 14.63
C THR A 409 -12.97 15.02 14.35
N GLN A 410 -13.75 14.60 15.35
CA GLN A 410 -15.21 14.55 15.25
C GLN A 410 -15.79 15.94 15.01
N HIS A 411 -15.35 16.95 15.77
CA HIS A 411 -15.87 18.31 15.65
C HIS A 411 -15.41 19.01 14.36
N GLU A 412 -14.14 18.84 13.99
CA GLU A 412 -13.55 19.57 12.87
C GLU A 412 -13.76 18.90 11.51
N LEU A 413 -13.78 17.56 11.46
CA LEU A 413 -13.81 16.80 10.23
C LEU A 413 -15.06 15.92 10.10
N GLY A 414 -15.63 15.45 11.21
CA GLY A 414 -16.83 14.61 11.19
C GLY A 414 -16.64 13.29 10.44
N ILE A 415 -15.41 12.80 10.35
CA ILE A 415 -15.05 11.58 9.62
C ILE A 415 -15.26 10.36 10.51
N TRP A 416 -16.07 9.42 10.02
CA TRP A 416 -16.30 8.11 10.60
C TRP A 416 -16.45 7.07 9.49
N PRO A 417 -16.15 5.78 9.74
CA PRO A 417 -15.55 5.20 10.94
C PRO A 417 -14.08 5.62 11.19
N LEU A 418 -13.53 5.24 12.35
CA LEU A 418 -12.11 5.37 12.71
C LEU A 418 -11.51 3.99 13.01
N TRP A 419 -10.29 3.75 12.54
CA TRP A 419 -9.55 2.51 12.83
C TRP A 419 -8.67 2.75 14.04
N LEU A 420 -8.69 1.83 15.00
CA LEU A 420 -7.87 1.86 16.20
C LEU A 420 -6.89 0.70 16.14
N CYS A 421 -5.58 0.97 16.13
CA CYS A 421 -4.58 -0.09 16.13
C CYS A 421 -3.51 0.17 17.19
N PRO A 422 -3.36 -0.69 18.21
CA PRO A 422 -2.27 -0.58 19.17
C PRO A 422 -0.92 -0.81 18.49
N LEU A 423 0.07 0.02 18.82
CA LEU A 423 1.42 -0.03 18.31
C LEU A 423 2.42 0.01 19.45
N GLN A 424 3.49 -0.78 19.35
CA GLN A 424 4.65 -0.59 20.21
C GLN A 424 5.33 0.75 19.89
N ALA A 425 5.66 1.54 20.91
CA ALA A 425 6.42 2.76 20.68
C ALA A 425 7.86 2.46 20.27
N THR A 426 8.42 3.38 19.49
CA THR A 426 9.82 3.34 19.06
C THR A 426 10.65 4.33 19.88
N SER A 427 11.88 3.93 20.24
CA SER A 427 12.82 4.84 20.89
C SER A 427 13.52 5.75 19.89
N MET A 428 13.83 6.97 20.30
CA MET A 428 14.68 7.89 19.54
C MET A 428 16.17 7.50 19.66
N PRO A 429 17.00 7.76 18.63
CA PRO A 429 16.63 8.38 17.36
C PRO A 429 15.97 7.39 16.37
N THR A 430 14.92 7.83 15.67
CA THR A 430 14.19 7.01 14.70
C THR A 430 13.43 7.87 13.68
N MET A 431 13.07 7.29 12.53
CA MET A 431 12.10 7.86 11.59
C MET A 431 10.70 7.26 11.72
N HIS A 432 10.51 6.25 12.59
CA HIS A 432 9.20 5.72 12.91
C HIS A 432 8.44 6.67 13.87
N PRO A 433 7.09 6.58 13.90
CA PRO A 433 6.31 7.27 14.91
C PRO A 433 6.77 6.92 16.32
N HIS A 434 6.88 7.95 17.14
CA HIS A 434 7.23 7.89 18.55
C HIS A 434 6.40 8.95 19.30
N SER A 435 6.38 8.89 20.63
CA SER A 435 5.74 9.92 21.43
C SER A 435 6.62 11.16 21.51
N LEU A 436 6.06 12.35 21.24
CA LEU A 436 6.73 13.63 21.48
C LEU A 436 6.61 14.09 22.95
N LEU A 437 5.71 13.48 23.72
CA LEU A 437 5.71 13.61 25.18
C LEU A 437 6.85 12.71 25.68
N GLN A 438 7.90 13.33 26.23
CA GLN A 438 9.09 12.63 26.70
C GLN A 438 8.68 11.53 27.69
N VAL A 439 9.00 10.27 27.35
CA VAL A 439 8.96 9.18 28.31
C VAL A 439 10.31 8.48 28.30
N ALA A 440 10.89 8.30 29.48
CA ALA A 440 12.11 7.51 29.64
C ALA A 440 11.83 6.05 29.24
N ASN A 441 12.60 5.54 28.28
CA ASN A 441 12.62 4.13 27.85
C ASN A 441 11.25 3.56 27.36
N PRO A 442 10.75 3.99 26.18
CA PRO A 442 9.46 3.56 25.63
C PRO A 442 9.34 2.04 25.42
N GLU A 443 10.41 1.38 25.00
CA GLU A 443 10.38 -0.04 24.62
C GLU A 443 10.27 -0.99 25.84
N ALA A 444 10.59 -0.51 27.05
CA ALA A 444 10.61 -1.31 28.28
C ALA A 444 9.28 -1.29 29.07
N ASN A 445 8.32 -0.45 28.70
CA ASN A 445 7.06 -0.31 29.42
C ASN A 445 5.85 -0.36 28.47
N PRO A 446 4.96 -1.36 28.58
CA PRO A 446 3.73 -1.44 27.78
C PRO A 446 2.85 -0.19 27.88
N SER A 447 2.95 0.58 28.97
CA SER A 447 2.24 1.85 29.12
C SER A 447 2.70 2.93 28.14
N ASN A 448 3.85 2.77 27.49
CA ASN A 448 4.41 3.73 26.55
C ASN A 448 3.99 3.43 25.10
N SER A 449 2.99 2.58 24.90
CA SER A 449 2.47 2.20 23.57
C SER A 449 1.73 3.37 22.90
N LEU A 450 1.69 3.37 21.57
CA LEU A 450 0.93 4.34 20.78
C LEU A 450 -0.35 3.71 20.28
N LEU A 451 -1.41 4.51 20.14
CA LEU A 451 -2.61 4.14 19.41
C LEU A 451 -2.56 4.80 18.03
N ASN A 452 -2.58 3.98 16.97
CA ASN A 452 -2.87 4.48 15.63
C ASN A 452 -4.36 4.75 15.48
N ILE A 453 -4.68 5.92 14.92
CA ILE A 453 -6.01 6.32 14.51
C ILE A 453 -6.03 6.50 12.99
N GLY A 454 -6.66 5.55 12.30
CA GLY A 454 -6.90 5.62 10.86
C GLY A 454 -8.08 6.54 10.55
N LEU A 455 -7.77 7.72 10.01
CA LEU A 455 -8.72 8.78 9.68
C LEU A 455 -8.91 8.85 8.16
N TRP A 456 -9.96 8.19 7.66
CA TRP A 456 -10.20 8.04 6.23
C TRP A 456 -11.60 8.46 5.81
N GLY A 457 -11.70 9.55 5.04
CA GLY A 457 -12.98 10.10 4.61
C GLY A 457 -12.87 11.33 3.72
N TRP A 458 -14.01 11.86 3.29
CA TRP A 458 -14.06 13.10 2.52
C TRP A 458 -13.62 14.30 3.37
N GLY A 459 -12.66 15.07 2.88
CA GLY A 459 -12.32 16.37 3.44
C GLY A 459 -13.19 17.50 2.87
N PRO A 460 -12.92 18.75 3.29
CA PRO A 460 -13.56 19.93 2.73
C PRO A 460 -13.50 19.96 1.19
N LYS A 461 -14.58 20.46 0.56
CA LYS A 461 -14.63 20.57 -0.90
C LYS A 461 -13.74 21.70 -1.43
N ASP A 462 -13.62 22.77 -0.65
CA ASP A 462 -12.76 23.89 -0.95
C ASP A 462 -11.29 23.53 -0.72
N ALA A 463 -10.43 23.90 -1.66
CA ALA A 463 -9.03 23.51 -1.63
C ALA A 463 -8.25 24.24 -0.54
N ASP A 464 -8.54 25.51 -0.28
CA ASP A 464 -7.82 26.31 0.71
C ASP A 464 -8.28 25.90 2.12
N GLU A 465 -9.57 25.64 2.31
CA GLU A 465 -10.11 25.06 3.54
C GLU A 465 -9.52 23.66 3.82
N TYR A 466 -9.42 22.79 2.79
CA TYR A 466 -8.81 21.47 2.92
C TYR A 466 -7.36 21.58 3.42
N VAL A 467 -6.58 22.50 2.85
CA VAL A 467 -5.19 22.75 3.27
C VAL A 467 -5.12 23.28 4.70
N ARG A 468 -5.97 24.27 5.03
CA ARG A 468 -6.04 24.85 6.37
C ARG A 468 -6.35 23.79 7.43
N LYS A 469 -7.39 22.97 7.21
CA LYS A 469 -7.77 21.89 8.14
C LYS A 469 -6.69 20.83 8.29
N ASN A 470 -5.96 20.50 7.22
CA ASN A 470 -4.82 19.58 7.32
C ASN A 470 -3.67 20.16 8.16
N ARG A 471 -3.36 21.46 8.01
CA ARG A 471 -2.36 22.14 8.86
C ARG A 471 -2.80 22.19 10.33
N GLU A 472 -4.07 22.47 10.58
CA GLU A 472 -4.64 22.48 11.94
C GLU A 472 -4.64 21.10 12.58
N LEU A 473 -5.01 20.06 11.82
CA LEU A 473 -4.95 18.66 12.24
C LEU A 473 -3.52 18.27 12.64
N GLU A 474 -2.54 18.57 11.80
CA GLU A 474 -1.12 18.30 12.03
C GLU A 474 -0.56 19.06 13.24
N LYS A 475 -0.99 20.31 13.45
CA LYS A 475 -0.66 21.11 14.63
C LYS A 475 -1.27 20.53 15.91
N LYS A 476 -2.55 20.14 15.88
CA LYS A 476 -3.25 19.53 17.02
C LYS A 476 -2.61 18.19 17.39
N LEU A 477 -2.32 17.35 16.40
CA LEU A 477 -1.63 16.08 16.57
C LEU A 477 -0.31 16.24 17.32
N LYS A 478 0.56 17.15 16.82
CA LYS A 478 1.85 17.44 17.45
C LYS A 478 1.70 17.97 18.87
N GLY A 479 0.73 18.86 19.11
CA GLY A 479 0.44 19.41 20.44
C GLY A 479 -0.02 18.35 21.44
N LEU A 480 -0.55 17.22 20.97
CA LEU A 480 -0.98 16.08 21.78
C LEU A 480 0.08 14.97 21.87
N GLY A 481 1.30 15.22 21.44
CA GLY A 481 2.37 14.21 21.50
C GLY A 481 2.38 13.23 20.34
N GLY A 482 1.48 13.39 19.38
CA GLY A 482 1.30 12.44 18.29
C GLY A 482 2.16 12.73 17.06
N MET A 483 2.21 11.74 16.17
CA MET A 483 2.94 11.79 14.92
C MET A 483 2.15 11.18 13.77
N LYS A 484 2.35 11.75 12.58
CA LYS A 484 1.69 11.30 11.35
C LYS A 484 2.54 10.26 10.63
N TRP A 485 1.89 9.24 10.06
CA TRP A 485 2.56 8.33 9.15
C TRP A 485 2.92 9.01 7.83
N LEU A 486 4.16 8.79 7.40
CA LEU A 486 4.75 9.53 6.28
C LEU A 486 4.40 8.97 4.89
N TYR A 487 3.35 8.15 4.74
CA TYR A 487 2.87 7.74 3.41
C TYR A 487 1.92 8.78 2.78
N ALA A 488 1.25 9.59 3.62
CA ALA A 488 0.38 10.67 3.20
C ALA A 488 1.18 11.95 2.90
N GLN A 489 0.56 12.93 2.24
CA GLN A 489 1.15 14.26 2.07
C GLN A 489 1.27 14.96 3.42
N THR A 490 2.38 15.65 3.63
CA THR A 490 2.67 16.42 4.84
C THR A 490 2.45 17.91 4.59
N TYR A 491 1.83 18.60 5.57
CA TYR A 491 1.52 20.03 5.52
C TYR A 491 2.34 20.88 6.49
N TYR A 492 3.15 20.26 7.36
CA TYR A 492 4.21 20.89 8.14
C TYR A 492 5.15 21.68 7.23
N ASP A 493 5.59 22.84 7.69
CA ASP A 493 6.80 23.43 7.13
C ASP A 493 8.05 22.62 7.53
N GLU A 494 9.20 22.92 6.90
CA GLU A 494 10.43 22.15 7.14
C GLU A 494 10.87 22.21 8.60
N ARG A 495 10.71 23.37 9.25
CA ARG A 495 11.12 23.57 10.64
C ARG A 495 10.20 22.77 11.56
N GLU A 496 8.89 22.84 11.36
CA GLU A 496 7.88 22.11 12.11
C GLU A 496 8.04 20.60 11.99
N PHE A 497 8.39 20.12 10.78
CA PHE A 497 8.69 18.72 10.50
C PHE A 497 9.91 18.25 11.31
N TRP A 498 11.04 18.94 11.19
CA TRP A 498 12.28 18.52 11.85
C TRP A 498 12.26 18.71 13.37
N GLN A 499 11.36 19.51 13.93
CA GLN A 499 11.15 19.55 15.39
C GLN A 499 10.60 18.24 15.97
N GLN A 500 10.11 17.33 15.13
CA GLN A 500 9.56 16.04 15.55
C GLN A 500 10.59 14.91 15.44
N PHE A 501 11.80 15.17 14.94
CA PHE A 501 12.84 14.17 14.71
C PHE A 501 14.22 14.69 15.12
N ASP A 502 15.18 13.80 15.29
CA ASP A 502 16.58 14.17 15.52
C ASP A 502 17.24 14.47 14.16
N ARG A 503 17.08 15.73 13.71
CA ARG A 503 17.67 16.20 12.44
C ARG A 503 19.20 16.07 12.44
N PRO A 504 19.95 16.49 13.48
CA PRO A 504 21.40 16.32 13.51
C PRO A 504 21.84 14.87 13.31
N TRP A 505 21.24 13.91 14.01
CA TRP A 505 21.52 12.48 13.83
C TRP A 505 21.25 12.02 12.39
N TYR A 506 20.08 12.38 11.86
CA TYR A 506 19.68 11.98 10.50
C TYR A 506 20.61 12.56 9.42
N GLU A 507 21.00 13.84 9.52
CA GLU A 507 21.92 14.47 8.56
C GLU A 507 23.37 13.97 8.73
N ALA A 508 23.78 13.61 9.95
CA ALA A 508 25.07 12.97 10.20
C ALA A 508 25.15 11.61 9.49
N LEU A 509 24.11 10.77 9.63
CA LEU A 509 24.00 9.50 8.88
C LEU A 509 24.05 9.72 7.37
N ARG A 510 23.29 10.71 6.86
CA ARG A 510 23.30 11.00 5.42
C ARG A 510 24.66 11.40 4.91
N SER A 511 25.41 12.15 5.71
CA SER A 511 26.77 12.57 5.37
C SER A 511 27.73 11.37 5.40
N ALA A 512 27.67 10.55 6.45
CA ALA A 512 28.50 9.35 6.61
C ALA A 512 28.33 8.37 5.44
N TYR A 513 27.10 8.16 4.99
CA TYR A 513 26.76 7.24 3.90
C TYR A 513 26.60 7.93 2.53
N LYS A 514 27.08 9.17 2.39
CA LYS A 514 27.10 9.95 1.13
C LYS A 514 25.73 10.06 0.44
N ALA A 515 24.64 10.02 1.22
CA ALA A 515 23.27 10.07 0.74
C ALA A 515 22.75 11.49 0.45
N THR A 516 23.60 12.51 0.55
CA THR A 516 23.21 13.93 0.39
C THR A 516 22.74 14.30 -1.01
N THR A 517 23.08 13.50 -2.03
CA THR A 517 22.57 13.65 -3.41
C THR A 517 21.12 13.17 -3.58
N LEU A 518 20.65 12.33 -2.65
CA LEU A 518 19.26 11.86 -2.58
C LEU A 518 18.38 12.92 -1.90
N PRO A 519 17.06 12.97 -2.18
CA PRO A 519 16.16 13.79 -1.38
C PRO A 519 16.19 13.32 0.09
N ASN A 520 16.03 14.24 1.03
CA ASN A 520 15.77 13.86 2.41
C ASN A 520 14.30 13.42 2.61
N VAL A 521 13.93 13.01 3.82
CA VAL A 521 12.56 12.56 4.12
C VAL A 521 11.56 13.70 3.87
N TYR A 522 11.85 14.91 4.36
CA TYR A 522 10.98 16.07 4.14
C TYR A 522 10.72 16.35 2.65
N ASP A 523 11.77 16.33 1.81
CA ASP A 523 11.67 16.49 0.36
C ASP A 523 10.79 15.43 -0.32
N LYS A 524 10.63 14.25 0.29
CA LYS A 524 9.77 13.18 -0.21
C LYS A 524 8.31 13.32 0.23
N VAL A 525 8.05 13.93 1.38
CA VAL A 525 6.71 13.94 2.00
C VAL A 525 6.01 15.30 1.93
N LYS A 526 6.78 16.38 1.80
CA LYS A 526 6.23 17.74 1.69
C LYS A 526 5.28 17.81 0.50
N ARG A 527 4.18 18.52 0.70
CA ARG A 527 3.27 18.85 -0.39
C ARG A 527 4.03 19.60 -1.49
N ASP A 528 3.75 19.27 -2.75
CA ASP A 528 4.27 20.00 -3.90
C ASP A 528 3.57 21.36 -3.98
N GLU A 529 4.10 22.32 -3.22
CA GLU A 529 3.82 23.74 -3.37
C GLU A 529 4.68 24.25 -4.54
N SER A 530 4.34 23.85 -5.77
CA SER A 530 4.95 24.46 -6.95
C SER A 530 4.81 25.98 -6.85
N SER A 531 5.85 26.74 -7.23
CA SER A 531 5.87 28.21 -7.05
C SER A 531 4.57 28.88 -7.50
N PRO A 532 4.19 30.03 -6.89
CA PRO A 532 3.00 30.78 -7.30
C PRO A 532 2.89 30.95 -8.82
N ASP A 533 4.03 31.11 -9.51
CA ASP A 533 4.12 31.23 -10.97
C ASP A 533 3.77 29.94 -11.73
N LYS A 534 4.16 28.76 -11.22
CA LYS A 534 3.78 27.46 -11.81
C LYS A 534 2.32 27.13 -11.56
N VAL A 535 1.78 27.48 -10.39
CA VAL A 535 0.35 27.35 -10.09
C VAL A 535 -0.46 28.32 -10.93
N ALA A 536 0.00 29.56 -11.11
CA ALA A 536 -0.62 30.55 -11.98
C ALA A 536 -0.57 30.11 -13.46
N ALA A 537 0.57 29.58 -13.94
CA ALA A 537 0.70 29.04 -15.28
C ALA A 537 -0.15 27.78 -15.50
N ALA A 538 -0.21 26.86 -14.52
CA ALA A 538 -1.07 25.68 -14.58
C ALA A 538 -2.56 26.07 -14.54
N ARG A 539 -2.95 27.02 -13.69
CA ARG A 539 -4.32 27.57 -13.65
C ARG A 539 -4.67 28.34 -14.93
N ALA A 540 -3.71 29.04 -15.53
CA ALA A 540 -3.89 29.75 -16.81
C ALA A 540 -3.99 28.76 -18.00
N TRP A 541 -3.23 27.66 -17.96
CA TRP A 541 -3.23 26.61 -18.98
C TRP A 541 -4.44 25.66 -18.86
N GLU A 542 -4.90 25.38 -17.64
CA GLU A 542 -6.19 24.69 -17.39
C GLU A 542 -7.38 25.55 -17.81
N LYS A 543 -7.30 26.89 -17.67
CA LYS A 543 -8.30 27.83 -18.21
C LYS A 543 -8.39 27.80 -19.74
N THR A 544 -7.32 27.44 -20.45
CA THR A 544 -7.30 27.45 -21.93
C THR A 544 -7.79 26.13 -22.56
N SER A 545 -7.85 25.03 -21.81
CA SER A 545 -8.33 23.74 -22.33
C SER A 545 -9.64 23.31 -21.66
N ILE A 546 -10.76 23.72 -22.26
CA ILE A 546 -12.13 23.34 -21.84
C ILE A 546 -12.25 21.81 -21.66
N PHE A 547 -11.64 21.04 -22.56
CA PHE A 547 -11.63 19.57 -22.51
C PHE A 547 -10.97 19.03 -21.23
N ARG A 548 -9.82 19.58 -20.83
CA ARG A 548 -9.11 19.13 -19.63
C ARG A 548 -9.88 19.50 -18.35
N ARG A 549 -10.52 20.67 -18.34
CA ARG A 549 -11.39 21.09 -17.25
C ARG A 549 -12.60 20.17 -17.10
N LEU A 550 -13.25 19.79 -18.20
CA LEU A 550 -14.36 18.83 -18.19
C LEU A 550 -13.91 17.43 -17.74
N MET A 551 -12.74 16.96 -18.20
CA MET A 551 -12.18 15.67 -17.80
C MET A 551 -11.74 15.61 -16.33
N GLY A 552 -11.46 16.75 -15.70
CA GLY A 552 -11.14 16.86 -14.27
C GLY A 552 -12.37 16.97 -13.35
N GLN A 553 -13.57 17.09 -13.92
CA GLN A 553 -14.82 17.23 -13.16
C GLN A 553 -15.57 15.90 -13.03
N TRP A 554 -16.51 15.86 -12.09
CA TRP A 554 -17.46 14.76 -11.96
C TRP A 554 -18.37 14.68 -13.20
N PRO A 555 -18.68 13.49 -13.76
CA PRO A 555 -18.18 12.16 -13.38
C PRO A 555 -16.91 11.72 -14.14
N PHE A 556 -16.43 12.52 -15.09
CA PHE A 556 -15.37 12.15 -16.03
C PHE A 556 -14.04 11.79 -15.36
N ALA A 557 -13.66 12.51 -14.30
CA ALA A 557 -12.44 12.23 -13.55
C ALA A 557 -12.46 10.82 -12.93
N GLY A 558 -13.59 10.44 -12.33
CA GLY A 558 -13.78 9.09 -11.79
C GLY A 558 -13.79 8.02 -12.87
N LEU A 559 -14.49 8.25 -13.99
CA LEU A 559 -14.50 7.31 -15.13
C LEU A 559 -13.11 7.10 -15.73
N TYR A 560 -12.30 8.17 -15.82
CA TYR A 560 -10.90 8.08 -16.22
C TYR A 560 -10.08 7.26 -15.22
N GLY A 561 -10.32 7.45 -13.91
CA GLY A 561 -9.73 6.64 -12.85
C GLY A 561 -10.03 5.15 -13.00
N ILE A 562 -11.31 4.80 -13.22
CA ILE A 562 -11.74 3.41 -13.47
C ILE A 562 -11.06 2.85 -14.71
N LYS A 563 -11.04 3.58 -15.83
CA LYS A 563 -10.37 3.17 -17.06
C LYS A 563 -8.90 2.83 -16.80
N LYS A 564 -8.18 3.69 -16.08
CA LYS A 564 -6.78 3.47 -15.72
C LYS A 564 -6.57 2.27 -14.81
N ALA A 565 -7.48 2.05 -13.85
CA ALA A 565 -7.46 0.87 -13.01
C ALA A 565 -7.69 -0.42 -13.83
N ILE A 566 -8.63 -0.45 -14.78
CA ILE A 566 -8.82 -1.58 -15.71
C ILE A 566 -7.55 -1.82 -16.53
N GLU A 567 -6.95 -0.77 -17.10
CA GLU A 567 -5.72 -0.84 -17.88
C GLU A 567 -4.54 -1.41 -17.07
N SER A 568 -4.52 -1.19 -15.75
CA SER A 568 -3.51 -1.77 -14.84
C SER A 568 -3.60 -3.30 -14.73
N ARG A 569 -4.78 -3.88 -15.00
CA ARG A 569 -5.09 -5.30 -14.83
C ARG A 569 -4.85 -5.85 -13.41
N SER A 570 -4.74 -4.99 -12.41
CA SER A 570 -4.49 -5.39 -11.01
C SER A 570 -5.58 -6.31 -10.44
N TYR A 571 -6.82 -6.20 -10.94
CA TYR A 571 -7.92 -7.10 -10.59
C TYR A 571 -7.62 -8.57 -10.94
N LEU A 572 -6.80 -8.85 -11.97
CA LEU A 572 -6.38 -10.22 -12.30
C LEU A 572 -5.49 -10.82 -11.21
N ALA A 573 -4.65 -10.01 -10.57
CA ALA A 573 -3.84 -10.48 -9.45
C ALA A 573 -4.73 -10.84 -8.25
N ALA A 574 -5.72 -9.99 -7.93
CA ALA A 574 -6.69 -10.25 -6.87
C ALA A 574 -7.54 -11.51 -7.13
N ARG A 575 -7.85 -11.84 -8.39
CA ARG A 575 -8.55 -13.09 -8.76
C ARG A 575 -7.66 -14.33 -8.69
N LYS A 576 -6.33 -14.16 -8.82
CA LYS A 576 -5.34 -15.24 -8.78
C LYS A 576 -4.85 -15.56 -7.36
N SER A 577 -5.27 -14.81 -6.35
CA SER A 577 -5.00 -15.09 -4.95
C SER A 577 -5.38 -16.53 -4.58
N GLU A 578 -4.40 -17.33 -4.18
CA GLU A 578 -4.59 -18.75 -3.90
C GLU A 578 -5.41 -18.98 -2.64
N TRP A 579 -5.26 -18.11 -1.64
CA TRP A 579 -6.01 -18.20 -0.38
C TRP A 579 -7.52 -17.98 -0.51
N LYS A 580 -7.98 -17.40 -1.63
CA LYS A 580 -9.42 -17.19 -1.89
C LYS A 580 -10.12 -18.48 -2.35
N ARG A 581 -9.36 -19.49 -2.78
CA ARG A 581 -9.89 -20.75 -3.33
C ARG A 581 -10.42 -21.69 -2.27
#